data_AF-A0A527ZFR5-F1
#
_entry.id   AF-A0A527ZFR5-F1
#
_cell.length_a   1.000
_cell.length_b   1.000
_cell.length_c   1.000
_cell.angle_alpha   90.00
_cell.angle_beta   90.00
_cell.angle_gamma   90.00
#
_symmetry.space_group_name_H-M   'P 1'
#
loop_
_entity.id
_entity.type
_entity.pdbx_description
1 polymer ?
#
loop_
_entity_poly.entity_id
_entity_poly.type
_entity_poly.pdbx_seq_one_letter_code
_entity_poly.pdbx_strand_id
1 'polypeptide(L)'
;PELDDVRTGHELMRRQITMMVEDVIVSTTANLARIKPDSADAVRTAGETMVTFSAEMAAFEKELKAFLYKHLYRHSEVMRVRNEAEQIVNDLFEVYFADPRAMPDG
;
A
#
# COMPACT_ATOMS: atom_id res chain seq x y z
N PRO A 1 -22.33 13.02 20.28
CA PRO A 1 -21.83 14.40 20.14
C PRO A 1 -21.22 14.59 18.75
N GLU A 2 -21.77 15.48 17.94
CA GLU A 2 -21.36 15.72 16.55
C GLU A 2 -19.90 16.17 16.49
N LEU A 3 -19.07 15.40 15.81
CA LEU A 3 -17.67 15.74 15.54
C LEU A 3 -17.64 16.71 14.37
N ASP A 4 -16.75 17.72 14.40
CA ASP A 4 -16.49 18.54 13.21
C ASP A 4 -15.92 17.70 12.05
N ASP A 5 -16.00 18.22 10.83
CA ASP A 5 -15.67 17.47 9.60
C ASP A 5 -14.25 16.88 9.62
N VAL A 6 -13.28 17.61 10.20
CA VAL A 6 -11.89 17.15 10.30
C VAL A 6 -11.78 15.99 11.28
N ARG A 7 -12.39 16.12 12.47
CA ARG A 7 -12.44 15.03 13.45
C ARG A 7 -13.19 13.83 12.92
N THR A 8 -14.26 14.03 12.17
CA THR A 8 -15.03 12.96 11.51
C THR A 8 -14.14 12.20 10.52
N GLY A 9 -13.39 12.91 9.67
CA GLY A 9 -12.45 12.29 8.73
C GLY A 9 -11.36 11.47 9.44
N HIS A 10 -10.76 12.02 10.51
CA HIS A 10 -9.74 11.29 11.28
C HIS A 10 -10.30 10.04 11.99
N GLU A 11 -11.48 10.13 12.61
CA GLU A 11 -12.09 8.97 13.26
C GLU A 11 -12.51 7.89 12.25
N LEU A 12 -12.98 8.29 11.07
CA LEU A 12 -13.29 7.37 9.98
C LEU A 12 -12.03 6.59 9.55
N MET A 13 -10.93 7.31 9.28
CA MET A 13 -9.66 6.65 8.91
C MET A 13 -9.14 5.75 10.02
N ARG A 14 -9.20 6.19 11.28
CA ARG A 14 -8.76 5.37 12.42
C ARG A 14 -9.53 4.06 12.49
N ARG A 15 -10.87 4.12 12.46
CA ARG A 15 -11.72 2.92 12.51
C ARG A 15 -11.48 1.99 11.33
N GLN A 16 -11.31 2.55 10.13
CA GLN A 16 -10.97 1.78 8.94
C GLN A 16 -9.66 1.01 9.12
N ILE A 17 -8.60 1.68 9.58
CA ILE A 17 -7.30 1.05 9.84
C ILE A 17 -7.42 -0.03 10.92
N THR A 18 -8.14 0.24 12.02
CA THR A 18 -8.38 -0.74 13.09
C THR A 18 -9.02 -2.01 12.53
N MET A 19 -10.10 -1.89 11.75
CA MET A 19 -10.77 -3.06 11.15
C MET A 19 -9.85 -3.84 10.21
N MET A 20 -9.05 -3.14 9.39
CA MET A 20 -8.09 -3.79 8.48
C MET A 20 -7.00 -4.55 9.25
N VAL A 21 -6.46 -3.96 10.32
CA VAL A 21 -5.43 -4.60 11.15
C VAL A 21 -5.98 -5.83 11.86
N GLU A 22 -7.16 -5.72 12.47
CA GLU A 22 -7.82 -6.84 13.15
C GLU A 22 -8.09 -7.99 12.19
N ASP A 23 -8.60 -7.71 10.98
CA ASP A 23 -8.87 -8.72 9.96
C ASP A 23 -7.61 -9.47 9.51
N VAL A 24 -6.50 -8.76 9.24
CA VAL A 24 -5.23 -9.40 8.86
C VAL A 24 -4.72 -10.29 9.97
N ILE A 25 -4.80 -9.86 11.23
CA ILE A 25 -4.35 -10.67 12.37
C ILE A 25 -5.15 -11.96 12.45
N VAL A 26 -6.49 -11.88 12.36
CA VAL A 26 -7.37 -13.05 12.41
C VAL A 26 -7.08 -14.00 11.24
N SER A 27 -7.04 -13.47 10.02
CA SER A 27 -6.82 -14.26 8.79
C SER A 27 -5.44 -14.91 8.78
N THR A 28 -4.40 -14.16 9.16
CA THR A 28 -3.02 -14.69 9.24
C THR A 28 -2.91 -15.78 10.30
N THR A 29 -3.53 -15.59 11.46
CA THR A 29 -3.52 -16.59 12.54
C THR A 29 -4.19 -17.89 12.09
N ALA A 30 -5.33 -17.79 11.38
CA ALA A 30 -6.01 -18.95 10.81
C ALA A 30 -5.14 -19.67 9.76
N ASN A 31 -4.47 -18.92 8.89
CA ASN A 31 -3.54 -19.47 7.90
C ASN A 31 -2.38 -20.22 8.56
N LEU A 32 -1.75 -19.62 9.57
CA LEU A 32 -0.67 -20.24 10.34
C LEU A 32 -1.14 -21.51 11.07
N ALA A 33 -2.33 -21.51 11.65
CA ALA A 33 -2.90 -22.68 12.32
C ALA A 33 -3.25 -23.82 11.36
N ARG A 34 -3.62 -23.50 10.11
CA ARG A 34 -3.90 -24.48 9.06
C ARG A 34 -2.62 -25.09 8.49
N ILE A 35 -1.63 -24.25 8.17
CA ILE A 35 -0.41 -24.65 7.47
C ILE A 35 0.63 -25.22 8.44
N LYS A 36 0.65 -24.72 9.69
CA LYS A 36 1.55 -25.13 10.77
C LYS A 36 3.02 -25.15 10.36
N PRO A 37 3.56 -24.05 9.79
CA PRO A 37 4.98 -23.98 9.48
C PRO A 37 5.79 -24.05 10.79
N ASP A 38 6.83 -24.86 10.79
CA ASP A 38 7.74 -25.04 11.94
C ASP A 38 8.96 -24.13 11.88
N SER A 39 9.15 -23.43 10.76
CA SER A 39 10.31 -22.61 10.47
C SER A 39 9.99 -21.52 9.46
N ALA A 40 10.84 -20.50 9.40
CA ALA A 40 10.71 -19.44 8.41
C ALA A 40 10.93 -19.96 6.97
N ASP A 41 11.73 -21.02 6.78
CA ASP A 41 11.88 -21.67 5.49
C ASP A 41 10.59 -22.39 5.08
N ALA A 42 9.93 -23.07 6.00
CA ALA A 42 8.61 -23.66 5.75
C ALA A 42 7.60 -22.61 5.28
N VAL A 43 7.58 -21.41 5.90
CA VAL A 43 6.76 -20.27 5.44
C VAL A 43 7.08 -19.87 4.00
N ARG A 44 8.37 -19.72 3.67
CA ARG A 44 8.82 -19.34 2.32
C ARG A 44 8.43 -20.38 1.26
N THR A 45 8.47 -21.65 1.62
CA THR A 45 8.17 -22.77 0.71
C THR A 45 6.70 -23.22 0.74
N ALA A 46 5.83 -22.57 1.53
CA ALA A 46 4.44 -22.99 1.73
C ALA A 46 3.57 -22.90 0.47
N GLY A 47 4.01 -22.20 -0.58
CA GLY A 47 3.29 -22.07 -1.85
C GLY A 47 2.08 -21.13 -1.80
N GLU A 48 1.83 -20.51 -0.65
CA GLU A 48 0.74 -19.55 -0.45
C GLU A 48 1.15 -18.40 0.48
N THR A 49 0.54 -17.24 0.29
CA THR A 49 0.79 -16.07 1.13
C THR A 49 0.14 -16.27 2.50
N MET A 50 0.92 -16.18 3.58
CA MET A 50 0.40 -16.39 4.94
C MET A 50 -0.30 -15.15 5.51
N VAL A 51 0.21 -13.96 5.19
CA VAL A 51 -0.33 -12.68 5.67
C VAL A 51 -1.26 -12.13 4.60
N THR A 52 -2.56 -12.32 4.81
CA THR A 52 -3.60 -11.86 3.89
C THR A 52 -4.77 -11.25 4.67
N PHE A 53 -5.54 -10.41 3.99
CA PHE A 53 -6.90 -10.12 4.42
C PHE A 53 -7.79 -11.36 4.28
N SER A 54 -8.93 -11.34 4.95
CA SER A 54 -10.04 -12.23 4.62
C SER A 54 -10.55 -11.95 3.21
N ALA A 55 -11.28 -12.90 2.61
CA ALA A 55 -11.87 -12.69 1.29
C ALA A 55 -12.81 -11.47 1.25
N GLU A 56 -13.54 -11.23 2.35
CA GLU A 56 -14.43 -10.09 2.51
C GLU A 56 -13.66 -8.76 2.58
N MET A 57 -12.68 -8.67 3.48
CA MET A 57 -11.87 -7.45 3.61
C MET A 57 -11.05 -7.17 2.35
N ALA A 58 -10.56 -8.19 1.65
CA ALA A 58 -9.89 -8.03 0.35
C ALA A 58 -10.83 -7.45 -0.72
N ALA A 59 -12.11 -7.83 -0.72
CA ALA A 59 -13.11 -7.27 -1.63
C ALA A 59 -13.37 -5.78 -1.32
N PHE A 60 -13.55 -5.44 -0.04
CA PHE A 60 -13.72 -4.05 0.40
C PHE A 60 -12.49 -3.18 0.09
N GLU A 61 -11.28 -3.70 0.33
CA GLU A 61 -10.04 -2.99 0.06
C GLU A 61 -9.87 -2.68 -1.44
N LYS A 62 -10.21 -3.65 -2.29
CA LYS A 62 -10.19 -3.49 -3.75
C LYS A 62 -11.17 -2.42 -4.22
N GLU A 63 -12.39 -2.41 -3.67
CA GLU A 63 -13.40 -1.40 -4.00
C GLU A 63 -12.96 -0.01 -3.55
N LEU A 64 -12.45 0.12 -2.32
CA LEU A 64 -11.93 1.38 -1.80
C LEU A 64 -10.78 1.91 -2.66
N LYS A 65 -9.82 1.05 -3.03
CA LYS A 65 -8.73 1.42 -3.94
C LYS A 65 -9.25 1.88 -5.31
N ALA A 66 -10.23 1.19 -5.88
CA ALA A 66 -10.81 1.58 -7.16
C ALA A 66 -11.46 2.97 -7.08
N PHE A 67 -12.18 3.25 -5.99
CA PHE A 67 -12.74 4.57 -5.71
C PHE A 67 -11.65 5.64 -5.60
N LEU A 68 -10.64 5.43 -4.75
CA LEU A 68 -9.54 6.39 -4.57
C LEU A 68 -8.76 6.60 -5.88
N TYR A 69 -8.55 5.55 -6.67
CA TYR A 69 -7.86 5.67 -7.96
C TYR A 69 -8.61 6.54 -8.95
N LYS A 70 -9.94 6.44 -8.96
CA LYS A 70 -10.79 7.26 -9.81
C LYS A 70 -10.84 8.72 -9.35
N HIS A 71 -10.88 8.97 -8.05
CA HIS A 71 -11.23 10.29 -7.52
C HIS A 71 -10.04 11.09 -6.96
N LEU A 72 -8.99 10.42 -6.49
CA LEU A 72 -7.83 11.05 -5.85
C LEU A 72 -6.61 11.02 -6.77
N TYR A 73 -6.20 9.83 -7.24
CA TYR A 73 -4.93 9.66 -7.96
C TYR A 73 -4.93 10.26 -9.38
N ARG A 74 -6.11 10.49 -9.97
CA ARG A 74 -6.25 11.18 -11.26
C ARG A 74 -6.64 12.65 -11.13
N HIS A 75 -6.65 13.18 -9.91
CA HIS A 75 -6.90 14.60 -9.69
C HIS A 75 -5.79 15.45 -10.34
N SER A 76 -6.15 16.59 -10.92
CA SER A 76 -5.23 17.43 -11.70
C SER A 76 -3.99 17.84 -10.90
N GLU A 77 -4.15 18.14 -9.62
CA GLU A 77 -3.04 18.50 -8.73
C GLU A 77 -2.06 17.34 -8.51
N VAL A 78 -2.56 16.11 -8.33
CA VAL A 78 -1.73 14.91 -8.17
C VAL A 78 -0.99 14.59 -9.47
N MET A 79 -1.69 14.68 -10.60
CA MET A 79 -1.10 14.44 -11.91
C MET A 79 -0.04 15.48 -12.26
N ARG A 80 -0.20 16.74 -11.86
CA ARG A 80 0.81 17.78 -12.07
C ARG A 80 2.12 17.43 -11.36
N VAL A 81 2.08 17.13 -10.06
CA VAL A 81 3.26 16.75 -9.27
C VAL A 81 3.90 15.47 -9.83
N ARG A 82 3.08 14.50 -10.25
CA ARG A 82 3.55 13.27 -10.87
C ARG A 82 4.33 13.54 -12.15
N ASN A 83 3.82 14.39 -13.04
CA ASN A 83 4.47 14.72 -14.31
C ASN A 83 5.79 15.47 -14.08
N GLU A 84 5.84 16.38 -13.10
CA GLU A 84 7.08 17.08 -12.72
C GLU A 84 8.14 16.10 -12.20
N ALA A 85 7.75 15.15 -11.33
CA ALA A 85 8.66 14.12 -10.84
C ALA A 85 9.15 13.19 -11.95
N GLU A 86 8.29 12.82 -12.89
CA GLU A 86 8.66 12.01 -14.06
C GLU A 86 9.72 12.72 -14.91
N GLN A 87 9.57 14.02 -15.14
CA GLN A 87 10.58 14.80 -15.86
C GLN A 87 11.93 14.80 -15.14
N ILE A 88 11.95 15.04 -13.82
CA ILE A 88 13.19 15.03 -13.04
C ILE A 88 13.91 13.68 -13.15
N VAL A 89 13.17 12.58 -13.05
CA VAL A 89 13.77 11.23 -13.17
C VAL A 89 14.35 11.00 -14.55
N ASN A 90 13.64 11.41 -15.61
CA ASN A 90 14.15 11.30 -16.98
C ASN A 90 15.40 12.14 -17.19
N ASP A 91 15.40 13.40 -16.75
CA ASP A 91 16.55 14.30 -16.89
C ASP A 91 17.79 13.76 -16.16
N LEU A 92 17.61 13.27 -14.92
CA LEU A 92 18.70 12.66 -14.16
C LEU A 92 19.21 11.39 -14.82
N PHE A 93 18.30 10.54 -15.34
CA PHE A 93 18.67 9.33 -16.04
C PHE A 93 19.50 9.65 -17.28
N GLU A 94 19.06 10.59 -18.12
CA GLU A 94 19.79 10.99 -19.32
C GLU A 94 21.20 11.49 -18.98
N VAL A 95 21.33 12.35 -17.98
CA VAL A 95 22.63 12.91 -17.57
C VAL A 95 23.56 11.84 -17.02
N TYR A 96 23.11 11.01 -16.08
CA TYR A 96 23.95 10.00 -15.44
C TYR A 96 24.26 8.80 -16.35
N PHE A 97 23.36 8.50 -17.30
CA PHE A 97 23.62 7.48 -18.30
C PHE A 97 24.65 7.96 -19.34
N ALA A 98 24.61 9.23 -19.73
CA ALA A 98 25.56 9.81 -20.67
C ALA A 98 26.94 10.08 -20.05
N ASP A 99 27.01 10.52 -18.80
CA ASP A 99 28.27 10.67 -18.05
C ASP A 99 28.15 10.06 -16.64
N PRO A 100 28.59 8.80 -16.46
CA PRO A 100 28.58 8.14 -15.17
C PRO A 100 29.40 8.87 -14.08
N ARG A 101 30.35 9.73 -14.45
CA ARG A 101 31.15 10.52 -13.49
C ARG A 101 30.37 11.68 -12.88
N ALA A 102 29.21 12.03 -13.43
CA ALA A 102 28.32 13.03 -12.86
C ALA A 102 27.50 12.49 -11.67
N MET A 103 27.49 11.16 -11.45
CA MET A 103 26.86 10.59 -10.27
C MET A 103 27.61 11.03 -9.00
N PRO A 104 26.90 11.34 -7.89
CA PRO A 104 27.53 11.63 -6.62
C PRO A 104 28.34 10.43 -6.11
N ASP A 105 29.45 10.70 -5.41
CA ASP A 105 30.12 9.66 -4.61
C ASP A 105 29.15 9.22 -3.50
N GLY A 106 28.82 7.92 -3.48
CA GLY A 106 27.85 7.31 -2.58
C GLY A 106 28.35 7.07 -1.16
#